data_AF-A0A7X7TEM6-F1
#
_entry.id   AF-A0A7X7TEM6-F1
#
_cell.length_a   1.000
_cell.length_b   1.000
_cell.length_c   1.000
_cell.angle_alpha   90.00
_cell.angle_beta   90.00
_cell.angle_gamma   90.00
#
_symmetry.space_group_name_H-M   'P 1'
#
loop_
_entity.id
_entity.type
_entity.pdbx_description
1 polymer ?
#
loop_
_entity_poly.entity_id
_entity_poly.type
_entity_poly.pdbx_seq_one_letter_code
_entity_poly.pdbx_strand_id
1 'polypeptide(L)'
;MRHYFPEMEIDVAEIDPEIPPIATQYMGFETDDKLKVHVEDGRIFIKKRLRHNPPEPKYDMVILDAFNGDYIPFHLMTREFLEEVKGVLADDGVVVANVFSSNRLFDAEFRTFVEVFGRAQAYFGEESTNVMLAAPGSAGPILSMRDAMEKARAVRQDRKIAFNLVEVAQRLAPKAEPEADAMVLTDDRAPVNWLKDQDSGTR
;
A
#
# COMPACT_ATOMS: atom_id res chain seq x y z
N MET A 1 -14.50 -1.34 1.56
CA MET A 1 -14.52 -1.09 0.09
C MET A 1 -15.70 -1.76 -0.62
N ARG A 2 -16.02 -3.04 -0.38
CA ARG A 2 -17.14 -3.75 -1.06
C ARG A 2 -18.51 -3.06 -0.96
N HIS A 3 -18.76 -2.36 0.16
CA HIS A 3 -19.95 -1.53 0.31
C HIS A 3 -20.13 -0.49 -0.83
N TYR A 4 -19.04 0.09 -1.33
CA TYR A 4 -19.06 1.07 -2.44
C TYR A 4 -18.77 0.43 -3.80
N PHE A 5 -18.14 -0.74 -3.83
CA PHE A 5 -17.75 -1.48 -5.04
C PHE A 5 -18.12 -2.97 -4.89
N PRO A 6 -19.39 -3.35 -5.09
CA PRO A 6 -19.90 -4.70 -4.78
C PRO A 6 -19.34 -5.79 -5.70
N GLU A 7 -18.88 -5.41 -6.89
CA GLU A 7 -18.26 -6.31 -7.86
C GLU A 7 -16.76 -6.55 -7.62
N MET A 8 -16.18 -5.91 -6.60
CA MET A 8 -14.76 -6.06 -6.32
C MET A 8 -14.46 -7.45 -5.75
N GLU A 9 -13.50 -8.13 -6.39
CA GLU A 9 -12.90 -9.37 -5.89
C GLU A 9 -11.68 -9.01 -5.02
N ILE A 10 -11.57 -9.64 -3.86
CA ILE A 10 -10.61 -9.31 -2.82
C ILE A 10 -10.00 -10.60 -2.29
N ASP A 11 -8.68 -10.68 -2.37
CA ASP A 11 -7.89 -11.60 -1.56
C ASP A 11 -7.26 -10.82 -0.39
N VAL A 12 -7.38 -11.35 0.81
CA VAL A 12 -6.70 -10.84 2.02
C VAL A 12 -5.68 -11.89 2.45
N ALA A 13 -4.40 -11.50 2.58
CA ALA A 13 -3.39 -12.33 3.23
C ALA A 13 -3.21 -11.85 4.67
N GLU A 14 -3.56 -12.69 5.64
CA GLU A 14 -3.46 -12.43 7.08
C GLU A 14 -2.56 -13.48 7.71
N ILE A 15 -1.57 -13.07 8.50
CA ILE A 15 -0.62 -14.01 9.10
C ILE A 15 -1.19 -14.70 10.35
N ASP A 16 -2.07 -14.02 11.08
CA ASP A 16 -2.63 -14.50 12.35
C ASP A 16 -3.97 -15.24 12.13
N PRO A 17 -4.03 -16.56 12.36
CA PRO A 17 -5.26 -17.36 12.21
C PRO A 17 -6.41 -16.92 13.13
N GLU A 18 -6.14 -16.19 14.21
CA GLU A 18 -7.15 -15.78 15.18
C GLU A 18 -7.90 -14.51 14.74
N ILE A 19 -7.32 -13.71 13.84
CA ILE A 19 -7.93 -12.44 13.38
C ILE A 19 -9.22 -12.66 12.59
N PRO A 20 -9.31 -13.56 11.59
CA PRO A 20 -10.53 -13.72 10.81
C PRO A 20 -11.75 -14.15 11.67
N PRO A 21 -11.65 -15.13 12.59
CA PRO A 21 -12.75 -15.45 13.52
C PRO A 21 -13.19 -14.25 14.37
N ILE A 22 -12.24 -13.48 14.92
CA ILE A 22 -12.53 -12.29 15.73
C ILE A 22 -13.25 -11.23 14.89
N ALA A 23 -12.76 -10.95 13.68
CA ALA A 23 -13.36 -9.98 12.77
C ALA A 23 -14.80 -10.36 12.41
N THR A 24 -15.05 -11.64 12.13
CA THR A 24 -16.41 -12.13 11.86
C THR A 24 -17.32 -12.02 13.07
N GLN A 25 -16.85 -12.44 14.25
CA GLN A 25 -17.67 -12.47 15.45
C GLN A 25 -18.00 -11.08 16.00
N TYR A 26 -17.06 -10.13 15.94
CA TYR A 26 -17.16 -8.85 16.65
C TYR A 26 -17.22 -7.62 15.74
N MET A 27 -16.82 -7.73 14.47
CA MET A 27 -16.74 -6.58 13.55
C MET A 27 -17.64 -6.71 12.32
N GLY A 28 -18.45 -7.78 12.22
CA GLY A 28 -19.36 -8.00 11.10
C GLY A 28 -18.65 -8.26 9.78
N PHE A 29 -17.43 -8.80 9.84
CA PHE A 29 -16.66 -9.19 8.66
C PHE A 29 -17.16 -10.53 8.10
N GLU A 30 -17.51 -10.54 6.82
CA GLU A 30 -18.01 -11.73 6.12
C GLU A 30 -17.18 -12.02 4.87
N THR A 31 -16.81 -13.29 4.70
CA THR A 31 -16.15 -13.82 3.50
C THR A 31 -17.18 -14.43 2.55
N ASP A 32 -16.91 -14.40 1.26
CA ASP A 32 -17.72 -15.07 0.23
C ASP A 32 -16.87 -15.40 -1.02
N ASP A 33 -17.52 -15.74 -2.13
CA ASP A 33 -16.83 -16.07 -3.38
C ASP A 33 -15.95 -14.93 -3.93
N LYS A 34 -16.27 -13.67 -3.57
CA LYS A 34 -15.55 -12.46 -3.98
C LYS A 34 -14.62 -11.91 -2.89
N LEU A 35 -14.73 -12.33 -1.63
CA LEU A 35 -13.81 -11.94 -0.55
C LEU A 35 -13.26 -13.18 0.14
N LYS A 36 -12.00 -13.48 -0.14
CA LYS A 36 -11.28 -14.66 0.39
C LYS A 36 -10.17 -14.22 1.32
N VAL A 37 -10.09 -14.88 2.47
CA VAL A 37 -8.99 -14.72 3.42
C VAL A 37 -8.06 -15.93 3.32
N HIS A 38 -6.77 -15.65 3.17
CA HIS A 38 -5.68 -16.61 3.13
C HIS A 38 -4.85 -16.42 4.39
N VAL A 39 -4.91 -17.39 5.30
CA VAL A 39 -4.12 -17.34 6.53
C VAL A 39 -2.69 -17.78 6.23
N GLU A 40 -1.85 -16.82 5.84
CA GLU A 40 -0.45 -17.00 5.51
C GLU A 40 0.32 -15.67 5.47
N ASP A 41 1.65 -15.73 5.50
CA ASP A 41 2.51 -14.56 5.32
C ASP A 41 2.28 -13.92 3.93
N GLY A 42 2.13 -12.59 3.90
CA GLY A 42 1.81 -11.84 2.69
C GLY A 42 2.86 -11.99 1.57
N ARG A 43 4.14 -12.13 1.91
CA ARG A 43 5.17 -12.36 0.89
C ARG A 43 5.09 -13.76 0.31
N ILE A 44 4.79 -14.76 1.14
CA ILE A 44 4.53 -16.13 0.66
C ILE A 44 3.30 -16.16 -0.26
N PHE A 45 2.24 -15.43 0.09
CA PHE A 45 1.05 -15.29 -0.74
C PHE A 45 1.39 -14.74 -2.14
N ILE A 46 2.08 -13.60 -2.21
CA ILE A 46 2.51 -12.99 -3.47
C ILE A 46 3.40 -13.94 -4.29
N LYS A 47 4.37 -14.61 -3.65
CA LYS A 47 5.23 -15.60 -4.31
C LYS A 47 4.43 -16.75 -4.93
N LYS A 48 3.38 -17.24 -4.27
CA LYS A 48 2.51 -18.27 -4.85
C LYS A 48 1.77 -17.75 -6.08
N ARG A 49 1.27 -16.52 -6.05
CA ARG A 49 0.59 -15.89 -7.20
C ARG A 49 1.51 -15.73 -8.41
N LEU A 50 2.77 -15.36 -8.18
CA LEU A 50 3.78 -15.27 -9.25
C LEU A 50 4.14 -16.59 -9.92
N ARG A 51 3.89 -17.73 -9.27
CA ARG A 51 4.22 -19.05 -9.85
C ARG A 51 3.25 -19.48 -10.94
N HIS A 52 2.09 -18.83 -11.07
CA HIS A 52 1.20 -19.02 -12.22
C HIS A 52 1.85 -18.40 -13.47
N ASN A 53 1.67 -19.05 -14.64
CA ASN A 53 2.22 -18.54 -15.91
C ASN A 53 1.12 -18.50 -17.00
N PRO A 54 0.63 -17.31 -17.39
CA PRO A 54 0.98 -16.00 -16.81
C PRO A 54 0.54 -15.87 -15.34
N PRO A 55 1.10 -14.92 -14.56
CA PRO A 55 0.62 -14.63 -13.22
C PRO A 55 -0.86 -14.23 -13.29
N GLU A 56 -1.74 -15.02 -12.68
CA GLU A 56 -3.18 -14.77 -12.64
C GLU A 56 -3.75 -15.03 -11.23
N PRO A 57 -4.65 -14.15 -10.74
CA PRO A 57 -5.06 -12.89 -11.37
C PRO A 57 -3.96 -11.81 -11.23
N LYS A 58 -3.88 -10.91 -12.23
CA LYS A 58 -3.21 -9.61 -12.02
C LYS A 58 -4.15 -8.71 -11.20
N TYR A 59 -3.63 -8.08 -10.16
CA TYR A 59 -4.41 -7.22 -9.27
C TYR A 59 -4.45 -5.77 -9.78
N ASP A 60 -5.65 -5.18 -9.85
CA ASP A 60 -5.81 -3.75 -10.12
C ASP A 60 -5.31 -2.88 -8.96
N MET A 61 -5.32 -3.43 -7.74
CA MET A 61 -4.88 -2.76 -6.53
C MET A 61 -4.24 -3.75 -5.57
N VAL A 62 -3.08 -3.40 -5.03
CA VAL A 62 -2.45 -4.09 -3.90
C VAL A 62 -2.34 -3.11 -2.75
N ILE A 63 -2.85 -3.47 -1.58
CA ILE A 63 -2.74 -2.67 -0.35
C ILE A 63 -1.83 -3.41 0.62
N LEU A 64 -0.74 -2.75 1.00
CA LEU A 64 0.20 -3.21 2.01
C LEU A 64 -0.13 -2.50 3.32
N ASP A 65 -0.86 -3.19 4.18
CA ASP A 65 -1.29 -2.72 5.50
C ASP A 65 -0.96 -3.80 6.55
N ALA A 66 0.34 -4.08 6.71
CA ALA A 66 0.85 -5.20 7.50
C ALA A 66 1.38 -4.74 8.87
N PHE A 67 0.67 -3.81 9.52
CA PHE A 67 1.05 -3.31 10.84
C PHE A 67 0.66 -4.28 11.94
N ASN A 68 1.62 -4.57 12.83
CA ASN A 68 1.31 -5.08 14.16
C ASN A 68 1.73 -4.04 15.20
N GLY A 69 0.82 -3.10 15.49
CA GLY A 69 1.13 -1.91 16.29
C GLY A 69 2.09 -0.97 15.55
N ASP A 70 3.31 -0.83 16.05
CA ASP A 70 4.33 0.08 15.47
C ASP A 70 5.33 -0.63 14.53
N TYR A 71 5.08 -1.89 14.15
CA TYR A 71 6.06 -2.71 13.42
C TYR A 71 5.49 -3.24 12.11
N ILE A 72 6.20 -2.97 11.00
CA ILE A 72 6.04 -3.64 9.72
C ILE A 72 7.20 -4.65 9.58
N PRO A 73 6.93 -5.92 9.24
CA PRO A 73 7.99 -6.89 8.95
C PRO A 73 8.91 -6.42 7.82
N PHE A 74 10.23 -6.42 8.06
CA PHE A 74 11.20 -5.85 7.12
C PHE A 74 11.12 -6.44 5.71
N HIS A 75 10.83 -7.74 5.60
CA HIS A 75 10.76 -8.46 4.34
C HIS A 75 9.58 -8.05 3.46
N LEU A 76 8.68 -7.21 3.97
CA LEU A 76 7.57 -6.59 3.23
C LEU A 76 7.90 -5.16 2.76
N MET A 77 9.09 -4.66 3.04
CA MET A 77 9.54 -3.30 2.69
C MET A 77 10.73 -3.29 1.71
N THR A 78 11.23 -4.47 1.31
CA THR A 78 12.43 -4.59 0.48
C THR A 78 12.13 -4.42 -1.00
N ARG A 79 13.16 -4.03 -1.76
CA ARG A 79 13.13 -3.97 -3.23
C ARG A 79 12.66 -5.30 -3.82
N GLU A 80 13.22 -6.42 -3.36
CA GLU A 80 12.90 -7.75 -3.89
C GLU A 80 11.42 -8.10 -3.67
N PHE A 81 10.86 -7.78 -2.50
CA PHE A 81 9.42 -7.97 -2.28
C PHE A 81 8.57 -7.03 -3.14
N LEU A 82 8.94 -5.76 -3.26
CA LEU A 82 8.21 -4.82 -4.10
C LEU A 82 8.28 -5.20 -5.60
N GLU A 83 9.37 -5.81 -6.06
CA GLU A 83 9.48 -6.41 -7.39
C GLU A 83 8.53 -7.60 -7.55
N GLU A 84 8.40 -8.45 -6.52
CA GLU A 84 7.41 -9.52 -6.49
C GLU A 84 5.98 -8.96 -6.56
N VAL A 85 5.66 -7.91 -5.81
CA VAL A 85 4.37 -7.20 -5.87
C VAL A 85 4.12 -6.63 -7.26
N LYS A 86 5.12 -5.98 -7.86
CA LYS A 86 5.04 -5.45 -9.23
C LYS A 86 4.72 -6.54 -10.26
N GLY A 87 5.21 -7.76 -10.05
CA GLY A 87 4.94 -8.90 -10.94
C GLY A 87 3.51 -9.43 -10.91
N VAL A 88 2.76 -9.21 -9.82
CA VAL A 88 1.33 -9.56 -9.73
C VAL A 88 0.40 -8.38 -9.99
N LEU A 89 0.93 -7.17 -10.17
CA LEU A 89 0.15 -5.96 -10.41
C LEU A 89 -0.28 -5.88 -11.89
N ALA A 90 -1.51 -5.42 -12.14
CA ALA A 90 -1.94 -4.99 -13.46
C ALA A 90 -1.06 -3.83 -13.96
N ASP A 91 -0.89 -3.72 -15.28
CA ASP A 91 0.00 -2.70 -15.86
C ASP A 91 -0.49 -1.28 -15.52
N ASP A 92 -1.81 -1.08 -15.43
CA ASP A 92 -2.48 0.14 -15.00
C ASP A 92 -2.92 0.13 -13.52
N GLY A 93 -2.57 -0.93 -12.78
CA GLY A 93 -2.87 -1.08 -11.37
C GLY A 93 -2.05 -0.16 -10.47
N VAL A 94 -2.32 -0.20 -9.16
CA VAL A 94 -1.62 0.60 -8.15
C VAL A 94 -1.29 -0.21 -6.90
N VAL A 95 -0.07 -0.10 -6.40
CA VAL A 95 0.26 -0.53 -5.04
C VAL A 95 0.17 0.66 -4.10
N VAL A 96 -0.43 0.45 -2.93
CA VAL A 96 -0.54 1.44 -1.86
C VAL A 96 0.01 0.82 -0.59
N ALA A 97 0.92 1.51 0.10
CA ALA A 97 1.41 1.12 1.41
C ALA A 97 1.10 2.21 2.43
N ASN A 98 0.61 1.79 3.59
CA ASN A 98 0.54 2.64 4.76
C ASN A 98 1.92 2.60 5.44
N VAL A 99 2.54 3.77 5.67
CA VAL A 99 3.88 3.93 6.27
C VAL A 99 3.88 5.08 7.29
N PHE A 100 4.94 5.21 8.09
CA PHE A 100 5.07 6.29 9.08
C PHE A 100 6.13 7.32 8.69
N SER A 101 5.78 8.61 8.65
CA SER A 101 6.72 9.71 8.33
C SER A 101 7.55 10.20 9.51
N SER A 102 7.44 9.60 10.69
CA SER A 102 8.06 10.11 11.94
C SER A 102 9.56 9.82 12.06
N ASN A 103 10.10 8.97 11.20
CA ASN A 103 11.47 8.49 11.31
C ASN A 103 12.10 8.30 9.92
N ARG A 104 13.40 8.03 9.89
CA ARG A 104 14.18 7.86 8.64
C ARG A 104 13.78 6.63 7.82
N LEU A 105 13.01 5.70 8.37
CA LEU A 105 12.49 4.54 7.62
C LEU A 105 11.61 5.00 6.46
N PHE A 106 10.83 6.08 6.65
CA PHE A 106 9.99 6.66 5.60
C PHE A 106 10.77 6.94 4.32
N ASP A 107 11.91 7.62 4.44
CA ASP A 107 12.71 8.00 3.28
C ASP A 107 13.31 6.77 2.59
N ALA A 108 13.67 5.73 3.35
CA ALA A 108 14.14 4.47 2.80
C ALA A 108 13.02 3.68 2.10
N GLU A 109 11.82 3.60 2.68
CA GLU A 109 10.64 2.99 2.06
C GLU A 109 10.27 3.74 0.77
N PHE A 110 10.14 5.07 0.84
CA PHE A 110 9.80 5.88 -0.33
C PHE A 110 10.88 5.76 -1.43
N ARG A 111 12.17 5.77 -1.08
CA ARG A 111 13.26 5.50 -2.03
C ARG A 111 13.13 4.13 -2.68
N THR A 112 12.78 3.10 -1.92
CA THR A 112 12.64 1.72 -2.42
C THR A 112 11.43 1.60 -3.37
N PHE A 113 10.31 2.26 -3.07
CA PHE A 113 9.16 2.36 -3.98
C PHE A 113 9.53 3.05 -5.30
N VAL A 114 10.25 4.18 -5.23
CA VAL A 114 10.71 4.90 -6.43
C VAL A 114 11.69 4.05 -7.24
N GLU A 115 12.60 3.31 -6.60
CA GLU A 115 13.55 2.41 -7.28
C GLU A 115 12.81 1.32 -8.09
N VAL A 116 11.79 0.67 -7.51
CA VAL A 116 11.10 -0.46 -8.13
C VAL A 116 10.07 -0.02 -9.18
N PHE A 117 9.26 0.98 -8.87
CA PHE A 117 8.15 1.42 -9.73
C PHE A 117 8.54 2.59 -10.64
N GLY A 118 9.71 3.20 -10.42
CA GLY A 118 10.19 4.41 -11.12
C GLY A 118 9.53 5.70 -10.64
N ARG A 119 8.41 5.61 -9.92
CA ARG A 119 7.58 6.74 -9.48
C ARG A 119 6.66 6.31 -8.34
N ALA A 120 6.47 7.20 -7.38
CA ALA A 120 5.53 7.03 -6.27
C ALA A 120 5.04 8.39 -5.79
N GLN A 121 3.89 8.41 -5.12
CA GLN A 121 3.23 9.60 -4.59
C GLN A 121 2.92 9.41 -3.10
N ALA A 122 3.06 10.47 -2.30
CA ALA A 122 2.78 10.43 -0.88
C ALA A 122 1.51 11.21 -0.54
N TYR A 123 0.64 10.64 0.29
CA TYR A 123 -0.54 11.28 0.86
C TYR A 123 -0.38 11.37 2.38
N PHE A 124 -0.19 12.58 2.91
CA PHE A 124 0.10 12.79 4.34
C PHE A 124 -1.19 12.89 5.17
N GLY A 125 -1.24 12.16 6.28
CA GLY A 125 -2.29 12.32 7.28
C GLY A 125 -2.30 13.73 7.90
N GLU A 126 -3.47 14.19 8.35
CA GLU A 126 -3.60 15.53 8.93
C GLU A 126 -3.11 15.61 10.38
N GLU A 127 -3.54 14.66 11.20
CA GLU A 127 -3.26 14.61 12.64
C GLU A 127 -2.58 13.30 13.03
N SER A 128 -1.82 12.72 12.09
CA SER A 128 -1.09 11.48 12.31
C SER A 128 0.22 11.48 11.54
N THR A 129 1.11 10.58 11.92
CA THR A 129 2.35 10.30 11.18
C THR A 129 2.13 9.32 10.03
N ASN A 130 0.88 8.91 9.76
CA ASN A 130 0.58 7.99 8.67
C ASN A 130 0.74 8.70 7.32
N VAL A 131 1.37 8.02 6.39
CA VAL A 131 1.47 8.41 4.99
C VAL A 131 1.07 7.24 4.13
N MET A 132 0.20 7.47 3.14
CA MET A 132 -0.04 6.48 2.10
C MET A 132 0.96 6.73 0.98
N LEU A 133 1.89 5.79 0.77
CA LEU A 133 2.72 5.75 -0.44
C LEU A 133 1.95 5.00 -1.51
N ALA A 134 1.72 5.62 -2.66
CA ALA A 134 1.05 5.02 -3.80
C ALA A 134 1.98 5.01 -5.02
N ALA A 135 2.23 3.83 -5.59
CA ALA A 135 3.01 3.68 -6.81
C ALA A 135 2.18 2.99 -7.90
N PRO A 136 1.94 3.67 -9.04
CA PRO A 136 1.24 3.07 -10.17
C PRO A 136 2.14 2.06 -10.91
N GLY A 137 1.51 1.08 -11.56
CA GLY A 137 2.13 0.18 -12.53
C GLY A 137 2.71 0.93 -13.74
N SER A 138 3.31 0.19 -14.67
CA SER A 138 4.01 0.78 -15.83
C SER A 138 3.12 1.67 -16.72
N ALA A 139 1.85 1.32 -16.88
CA ALA A 139 0.85 2.05 -17.67
C ALA A 139 -0.06 2.96 -16.83
N GLY A 140 0.02 2.91 -15.50
CA GLY A 140 -0.81 3.73 -14.62
C GLY A 140 -0.47 5.24 -14.69
N PRO A 141 -1.35 6.16 -14.28
CA PRO A 141 -1.04 7.58 -14.26
C PRO A 141 -0.37 8.00 -12.92
N ILE A 142 0.51 9.01 -12.98
CA ILE A 142 0.82 9.84 -11.80
C ILE A 142 -0.17 10.99 -11.81
N LEU A 143 -0.83 11.23 -10.67
CA LEU A 143 -1.87 12.23 -10.57
C LEU A 143 -1.27 13.58 -10.18
N SER A 144 -1.68 14.66 -10.85
CA SER A 144 -1.55 15.98 -10.25
C SER A 144 -2.57 16.14 -9.11
N MET A 145 -2.34 17.09 -8.21
CA MET A 145 -3.33 17.46 -7.18
C MET A 145 -4.71 17.73 -7.79
N ARG A 146 -4.74 18.48 -8.90
CA ARG A 146 -6.00 18.79 -9.61
C ARG A 146 -6.69 17.52 -10.11
N ASP A 147 -5.95 16.65 -10.78
CA ASP A 147 -6.52 15.42 -11.37
C ASP A 147 -7.00 14.46 -10.26
N ALA A 148 -6.27 14.36 -9.15
CA ALA A 148 -6.68 13.59 -7.98
C ALA A 148 -8.01 14.13 -7.40
N MET A 149 -8.13 15.45 -7.22
CA MET A 149 -9.36 16.07 -6.73
C MET A 149 -10.54 15.90 -7.70
N GLU A 150 -10.31 16.01 -9.01
CA GLU A 150 -11.34 15.79 -10.03
C GLU A 150 -11.85 14.35 -10.03
N LYS A 151 -10.94 13.36 -10.02
CA LYS A 151 -11.29 11.94 -9.90
C LYS A 151 -12.03 11.66 -8.59
N ALA A 152 -11.58 12.23 -7.48
CA ALA A 152 -12.24 12.10 -6.18
C ALA A 152 -13.68 12.63 -6.18
N ARG A 153 -13.93 13.77 -6.83
CA ARG A 153 -15.30 14.30 -6.99
C ARG A 153 -16.18 13.35 -7.79
N ALA A 154 -15.68 12.86 -8.93
CA ALA A 154 -16.42 11.95 -9.79
C ALA A 154 -16.78 10.65 -9.07
N VAL A 155 -15.81 10.00 -8.41
CA VAL A 155 -16.03 8.75 -7.66
C VAL A 155 -17.00 8.98 -6.49
N ARG A 156 -16.85 10.08 -5.74
CA ARG A 156 -17.76 10.39 -4.62
C ARG A 156 -19.20 10.56 -5.09
N GLN A 157 -19.42 11.22 -6.23
CA GLN A 157 -20.75 11.41 -6.80
C GLN A 157 -21.36 10.10 -7.30
N ASP A 158 -20.59 9.30 -8.03
CA ASP A 158 -21.04 8.03 -8.60
C ASP A 158 -21.35 6.98 -7.52
N ARG A 159 -20.46 6.84 -6.53
CA ARG A 159 -20.54 5.79 -5.50
C ARG A 159 -21.17 6.23 -4.18
N LYS A 160 -21.59 7.50 -4.07
CA LYS A 160 -22.17 8.10 -2.85
C LYS A 160 -21.32 7.84 -1.60
N ILE A 161 -20.00 8.03 -1.73
CA ILE A 161 -19.06 7.80 -0.63
C ILE A 161 -19.38 8.74 0.54
N ALA A 162 -19.47 8.16 1.74
CA ALA A 162 -19.95 8.87 2.94
C ALA A 162 -18.96 9.93 3.46
N PHE A 163 -17.66 9.72 3.21
CA PHE A 163 -16.60 10.65 3.62
C PHE A 163 -16.15 11.55 2.46
N ASN A 164 -15.42 12.61 2.80
CA ASN A 164 -14.98 13.62 1.85
C ASN A 164 -13.75 13.17 1.07
N LEU A 165 -13.95 12.39 0.00
CA LEU A 165 -12.84 11.89 -0.82
C LEU A 165 -11.99 13.03 -1.45
N VAL A 166 -12.56 14.22 -1.65
CA VAL A 166 -11.83 15.38 -2.18
C VAL A 166 -10.80 15.88 -1.18
N GLU A 167 -11.13 15.84 0.11
CA GLU A 167 -10.21 16.21 1.19
C GLU A 167 -9.07 15.22 1.32
N VAL A 168 -9.34 13.92 1.12
CA VAL A 168 -8.29 12.90 1.02
C VAL A 168 -7.38 13.19 -0.18
N ALA A 169 -7.96 13.52 -1.34
CA ALA A 169 -7.16 13.87 -2.52
C ALA A 169 -6.28 15.11 -2.30
N GLN A 170 -6.73 16.07 -1.49
CA GLN A 170 -5.96 17.26 -1.09
C GLN A 170 -4.73 16.93 -0.23
N ARG A 171 -4.63 15.71 0.33
CA ARG A 171 -3.45 15.26 1.08
C ARG A 171 -2.29 14.83 0.20
N LEU A 172 -2.50 14.72 -1.12
CA LEU A 172 -1.42 14.42 -2.05
C LEU A 172 -0.32 15.48 -1.94
N ALA A 173 0.91 15.07 -1.66
CA ALA A 173 2.07 15.95 -1.70
C ALA A 173 2.83 15.72 -3.03
N PRO A 174 2.51 16.47 -4.11
CA PRO A 174 3.07 16.20 -5.44
C PRO A 174 4.57 16.49 -5.55
N LYS A 175 5.16 17.16 -4.55
CA LYS A 175 6.60 17.48 -4.48
C LYS A 175 7.33 16.67 -3.41
N ALA A 176 6.64 15.76 -2.73
CA ALA A 176 7.29 14.90 -1.76
C ALA A 176 8.26 13.98 -2.49
N GLU A 177 9.49 13.93 -2.01
CA GLU A 177 10.54 13.05 -2.51
C GLU A 177 11.30 12.51 -1.28
N PRO A 178 11.85 11.28 -1.36
CA PRO A 178 12.74 10.79 -0.32
C PRO A 178 14.03 11.62 -0.27
N GLU A 179 14.67 11.68 0.90
CA GLU A 179 16.01 12.27 1.05
C GLU A 179 17.00 11.72 -0.02
N ALA A 180 17.90 12.59 -0.46
CA ALA A 180 18.81 12.27 -1.57
C ALA A 180 19.77 11.12 -1.24
N ASP A 181 20.16 10.97 0.03
CA ASP A 181 21.02 9.91 0.56
C ASP A 181 20.22 8.75 1.19
N ALA A 182 18.90 8.76 1.07
CA ALA A 182 18.05 7.67 1.55
C ALA A 182 18.46 6.34 0.91
N MET A 183 18.56 5.30 1.72
CA MET A 183 18.97 3.98 1.24
C MET A 183 17.79 3.21 0.63
N VAL A 184 18.10 2.36 -0.35
CA VAL A 184 17.17 1.32 -0.80
C VAL A 184 17.22 0.17 0.20
N LEU A 185 16.05 -0.29 0.67
CA LEU A 185 15.93 -1.47 1.52
C LEU A 185 16.01 -2.72 0.65
N THR A 186 16.89 -3.65 1.01
CA THR A 186 17.03 -4.94 0.31
C THR A 186 16.95 -6.09 1.31
N ASP A 187 16.65 -7.29 0.84
CA ASP A 187 16.61 -8.49 1.70
C ASP A 187 17.93 -8.69 2.48
N ASP A 188 19.06 -8.40 1.85
CA ASP A 188 20.39 -8.49 2.47
C ASP A 188 20.74 -7.28 3.36
N ARG A 189 20.02 -6.15 3.21
CA ARG A 189 20.34 -4.89 3.88
C ARG A 189 19.10 -4.03 4.11
N ALA A 190 18.40 -4.30 5.20
CA ALA A 190 17.28 -3.50 5.70
C ALA A 190 17.41 -3.25 7.22
N PRO A 191 18.20 -2.24 7.66
CA PRO A 191 18.39 -1.94 9.08
C PRO A 191 17.17 -1.20 9.67
N VAL A 192 15.98 -1.81 9.58
CA VAL A 192 14.69 -1.16 9.85
C VAL A 192 14.58 -0.62 11.27
N ASN A 193 15.05 -1.38 12.26
CA ASN A 193 15.02 -0.95 13.66
C ASN A 193 15.89 0.30 13.88
N TRP A 194 17.08 0.32 13.27
CA TRP A 194 18.00 1.46 13.37
C TRP A 194 17.44 2.71 12.67
N LEU A 195 16.78 2.56 11.52
CA LEU A 195 16.13 3.66 10.81
C LEU A 195 14.92 4.20 11.57
N LYS A 196 14.14 3.30 12.19
CA LYS A 196 12.96 3.65 12.99
C LYS A 196 13.31 4.46 14.25
N ASP A 197 14.44 4.16 14.87
CA ASP A 197 14.91 4.83 16.09
C ASP A 197 15.59 6.19 15.81
N GLN A 198 15.63 6.64 14.56
CA GLN A 198 16.15 7.95 14.19
C GLN A 198 15.04 8.88 13.74
N ASP A 199 14.96 10.04 14.41
CA ASP A 199 14.07 11.11 14.02
C ASP A 199 14.27 11.47 12.54
N SER A 200 13.16 11.69 11.82
CA SER A 200 13.22 12.27 10.48
C SER A 200 13.90 13.64 10.57
N GLY A 201 14.95 13.87 9.79
CA GLY A 201 15.59 15.19 9.70
C GLY A 201 14.51 16.25 9.42
N THR A 202 14.55 17.36 10.14
CA THR A 202 13.51 18.40 10.20
C THR A 202 12.92 18.70 8.80
N ARG A 203 11.62 18.42 8.62
CA ARG A 203 10.84 18.79 7.43
C ARG A 203 10.13 20.13 7.62
#